data_AF-A0A967D8K8-F1
#
_entry.id   AF-A0A967D8K8-F1
#
_cell.length_a   1.000
_cell.length_b   1.000
_cell.length_c   1.000
_cell.angle_alpha   90.00
_cell.angle_beta   90.00
_cell.angle_gamma   90.00
#
_symmetry.space_group_name_H-M   'P 1'
#
loop_
_entity.id
_entity.type
_entity.pdbx_description
1 polymer ?
#
loop_
_entity_poly.entity_id
_entity_poly.type
_entity_poly.pdbx_seq_one_letter_code
_entity_poly.pdbx_strand_id
1 'polypeptide(L)'
;MKGLDDLLSHVRALIPIEPHAEITLEANPGSVESAKFAEFASIGINRVSLGIQSFNSDHLKALGRIHNQHDARRAIEIAHDHFERINIDLMYALPKQTLCEAQADLKAALAFDVSHLSLYHLTLEPNTYFASHPPPLPHEDESDAMFESALETLAAHGFGRYEVSAYSKLKQQCKHNLNYWEFGDYIGIGAGAHGKISFPDRITRQIRERHPETYMSKMTEQGHAVIENRLLTQDDLPFEFMLGALRLIDGVPTAMFSERTGLGLNAISKPIAEALRKGLLDEDPTRLKASPLGMRYLNDLQELFLK
;
A
#
# COMPACT_ATOMS: atom_id res chain seq x y z
N MET A 1 -19.19 12.45 -9.92
CA MET A 1 -18.91 13.64 -9.09
C MET A 1 -19.89 13.75 -7.95
N LYS A 2 -21.19 13.98 -8.20
CA LYS A 2 -22.22 14.00 -7.14
C LYS A 2 -22.11 12.86 -6.10
N GLY A 3 -21.96 11.61 -6.54
CA GLY A 3 -21.88 10.48 -5.61
C GLY A 3 -20.70 10.51 -4.62
N LEU A 4 -19.52 11.01 -5.02
CA LEU A 4 -18.37 11.09 -4.12
C LEU A 4 -18.46 12.29 -3.17
N ASP A 5 -18.98 13.41 -3.67
CA ASP A 5 -19.27 14.58 -2.86
C ASP A 5 -20.32 14.27 -1.78
N ASP A 6 -21.41 13.59 -2.18
CA ASP A 6 -22.44 13.11 -1.27
C ASP A 6 -21.83 12.15 -0.22
N LEU A 7 -20.95 11.23 -0.63
CA LEU A 7 -20.27 10.31 0.29
C LEU A 7 -19.43 11.08 1.33
N LEU A 8 -18.54 11.96 0.89
CA LEU A 8 -17.68 12.73 1.80
C LEU A 8 -18.49 13.64 2.73
N SER A 9 -19.56 14.23 2.22
CA SER A 9 -20.50 15.03 3.01
C SER A 9 -21.17 14.21 4.11
N HIS A 10 -21.64 13.00 3.80
CA HIS A 10 -22.22 12.12 4.81
C HIS A 10 -21.19 11.65 5.84
N VAL A 11 -19.95 11.35 5.43
CA VAL A 11 -18.87 10.99 6.37
C VAL A 11 -18.62 12.15 7.35
N ARG A 12 -18.48 13.39 6.85
CA ARG A 12 -18.31 14.60 7.67
C ARG A 12 -19.48 14.86 8.62
N ALA A 13 -20.69 14.45 8.25
CA ALA A 13 -21.89 14.61 9.09
C ALA A 13 -21.98 13.55 10.21
N LEU A 14 -21.35 12.38 10.04
CA LEU A 14 -21.44 11.27 10.98
C LEU A 14 -20.28 11.22 11.99
N ILE A 15 -19.08 11.64 11.58
CA ILE A 15 -17.88 11.57 12.42
C ILE A 15 -17.07 12.87 12.34
N PRO A 16 -16.42 13.27 13.46
CA PRO A 16 -15.46 14.37 13.42
C PRO A 16 -14.26 13.95 12.57
N ILE A 17 -13.88 14.81 11.62
CA ILE A 17 -12.70 14.63 10.78
C ILE A 17 -11.65 15.65 11.21
N GLU A 18 -10.43 15.18 11.41
CA GLU A 18 -9.27 16.04 11.66
C GLU A 18 -9.13 17.13 10.58
N PRO A 19 -8.85 18.40 10.93
CA PRO A 19 -8.75 19.49 9.95
C PRO A 19 -7.75 19.23 8.81
N HIS A 20 -6.72 18.43 9.08
CA HIS A 20 -5.68 18.04 8.12
C HIS A 20 -5.69 16.54 7.83
N ALA A 21 -6.89 15.94 7.83
CA ALA A 21 -7.08 14.56 7.40
C ALA A 21 -6.58 14.39 5.95
N GLU A 22 -5.87 13.29 5.72
CA GLU A 22 -5.48 12.89 4.37
C GLU A 22 -6.69 12.23 3.70
N ILE A 23 -7.09 12.76 2.54
CA ILE A 23 -8.17 12.21 1.72
C ILE A 23 -7.52 11.85 0.38
N THR A 24 -7.27 10.55 0.20
CA THR A 24 -6.57 10.00 -0.97
C THR A 24 -7.55 9.48 -2.00
N LEU A 25 -7.27 9.75 -3.27
CA LEU A 25 -7.89 9.10 -4.44
C LEU A 25 -6.85 8.29 -5.21
N GLU A 26 -7.20 7.08 -5.63
CA GLU A 26 -6.43 6.34 -6.64
C GLU A 26 -7.04 6.60 -8.03
N ALA A 27 -6.19 6.81 -9.04
CA ALA A 27 -6.64 7.06 -10.41
C ALA A 27 -5.73 6.41 -11.43
N ASN A 28 -6.32 5.98 -12.55
CA ASN A 28 -5.58 5.48 -13.70
C ASN A 28 -5.37 6.60 -14.74
N PRO A 29 -4.18 6.74 -15.35
CA PRO A 29 -3.89 7.89 -16.23
C PRO A 29 -4.82 8.02 -17.44
N GLY A 30 -5.18 6.89 -18.06
CA GLY A 30 -6.05 6.85 -19.24
C GLY A 30 -7.55 6.84 -18.94
N SER A 31 -7.97 7.08 -17.68
CA SER A 31 -9.38 7.04 -17.29
C SER A 31 -10.03 8.42 -17.38
N VAL A 32 -11.37 8.43 -17.32
CA VAL A 32 -12.20 9.65 -17.20
C VAL A 32 -11.91 10.39 -15.87
N GLU A 33 -11.18 9.80 -14.93
CA GLU A 33 -10.92 10.36 -13.60
C GLU A 33 -9.88 11.48 -13.66
N SER A 34 -8.85 11.37 -14.50
CA SER A 34 -7.81 12.41 -14.63
C SER A 34 -8.38 13.74 -15.14
N ALA A 35 -9.39 13.69 -16.02
CA ALA A 35 -10.13 14.86 -16.47
C ALA A 35 -10.96 15.55 -15.38
N LYS A 36 -11.12 14.92 -14.20
CA LYS A 36 -11.95 15.39 -13.08
C LYS A 36 -11.14 15.77 -11.84
N PHE A 37 -9.81 15.84 -11.93
CA PHE A 37 -8.94 16.17 -10.80
C PHE A 37 -9.28 17.52 -10.13
N ALA A 38 -9.62 18.54 -10.91
CA ALA A 38 -10.11 19.81 -10.37
C ALA A 38 -11.35 19.63 -9.49
N GLU A 39 -12.31 18.82 -9.95
CA GLU A 39 -13.55 18.57 -9.21
C GLU A 39 -13.30 17.71 -7.97
N PHE A 40 -12.40 16.72 -8.04
CA PHE A 40 -12.00 15.92 -6.89
C PHE A 40 -11.30 16.76 -5.82
N ALA A 41 -10.39 17.65 -6.21
CA ALA A 41 -9.77 18.59 -5.29
C ALA A 41 -10.81 19.51 -4.63
N SER A 42 -11.81 19.97 -5.39
CA SER A 42 -12.86 20.87 -4.88
C SER A 42 -13.73 20.27 -3.77
N ILE A 43 -13.86 18.94 -3.71
CA ILE A 43 -14.63 18.24 -2.66
C ILE A 43 -13.76 17.83 -1.45
N GLY A 44 -12.47 18.20 -1.47
CA GLY A 44 -11.52 18.05 -0.36
C GLY A 44 -10.55 16.88 -0.48
N ILE A 45 -10.48 16.19 -1.63
CA ILE A 45 -9.39 15.24 -1.89
C ILE A 45 -8.09 16.02 -1.99
N ASN A 46 -7.08 15.62 -1.22
CA ASN A 46 -5.83 16.36 -1.08
C ASN A 46 -4.58 15.51 -1.37
N ARG A 47 -4.78 14.25 -1.75
CA ARG A 47 -3.73 13.35 -2.22
C ARG A 47 -4.24 12.49 -3.38
N VAL A 48 -3.41 12.24 -4.38
CA VAL A 48 -3.70 11.31 -5.48
C VAL A 48 -2.59 10.27 -5.65
N SER A 49 -2.97 9.03 -5.94
CA SER A 49 -2.08 7.95 -6.35
C SER A 49 -2.33 7.61 -7.81
N LEU A 50 -1.30 7.72 -8.65
CA LEU A 50 -1.40 7.48 -10.08
C LEU A 50 -0.76 6.14 -10.43
N GLY A 51 -1.59 5.22 -10.95
CA GLY A 51 -1.19 3.91 -11.40
C GLY A 51 -0.42 3.91 -12.73
N ILE A 52 0.75 4.58 -12.80
CA ILE A 52 1.52 4.79 -14.04
C ILE A 52 2.15 3.49 -14.56
N GLN A 53 2.75 2.71 -13.66
CA GLN A 53 3.47 1.45 -13.88
C GLN A 53 4.77 1.58 -14.68
N SER A 54 4.75 2.22 -15.85
CA SER A 54 5.92 2.47 -16.70
C SER A 54 5.68 3.68 -17.59
N PHE A 55 6.75 4.37 -17.99
CA PHE A 55 6.75 5.40 -19.02
C PHE A 55 7.13 4.85 -20.40
N ASN A 56 7.32 3.53 -20.53
CA ASN A 56 7.55 2.85 -21.80
C ASN A 56 6.23 2.26 -22.33
N SER A 57 5.84 2.67 -23.54
CA SER A 57 4.57 2.25 -24.14
C SER A 57 4.51 0.75 -24.46
N ASP A 58 5.63 0.08 -24.71
CA ASP A 58 5.64 -1.35 -24.98
C ASP A 58 5.51 -2.18 -23.69
N HIS A 59 6.11 -1.72 -22.59
CA HIS A 59 5.91 -2.31 -21.26
C HIS A 59 4.47 -2.14 -20.78
N LEU A 60 3.85 -0.97 -21.02
CA LEU A 60 2.44 -0.75 -20.73
C LEU A 60 1.51 -1.69 -21.51
N LYS A 61 1.76 -1.89 -22.81
CA LYS A 61 1.02 -2.87 -23.63
C LYS A 61 1.22 -4.29 -23.10
N ALA A 62 2.45 -4.66 -22.73
CA ALA A 62 2.74 -5.97 -22.16
C ALA A 62 1.94 -6.21 -20.87
N LEU A 63 1.80 -5.18 -20.03
CA LEU A 63 0.96 -5.18 -18.82
C LEU A 63 -0.55 -5.14 -19.07
N GLY A 64 -1.00 -5.05 -20.34
CA GLY A 64 -2.42 -4.91 -20.68
C GLY A 64 -3.02 -3.56 -20.28
N ARG A 65 -2.19 -2.53 -20.08
CA ARG A 65 -2.67 -1.18 -19.76
C ARG A 65 -3.27 -0.52 -20.98
N ILE A 66 -4.40 0.15 -20.77
CA ILE A 66 -5.13 0.87 -21.83
C ILE A 66 -4.59 2.29 -22.10
N HIS A 67 -3.70 2.79 -21.23
CA HIS A 67 -3.03 4.08 -21.36
C HIS A 67 -1.63 3.93 -21.97
N ASN A 68 -1.13 5.00 -22.59
CA ASN A 68 0.24 5.08 -23.09
C ASN A 68 1.09 6.08 -22.29
N GLN A 69 2.36 6.24 -22.67
CA GLN A 69 3.30 7.15 -22.01
C GLN A 69 2.85 8.63 -22.00
N HIS A 70 2.13 9.09 -23.03
CA HIS A 70 1.66 10.47 -23.14
C HIS A 70 0.50 10.71 -22.17
N ASP A 71 -0.41 9.74 -22.05
CA ASP A 71 -1.50 9.79 -21.07
C ASP A 71 -0.95 9.81 -19.64
N ALA A 72 0.07 8.98 -19.37
CA ALA A 72 0.78 8.95 -18.09
C ALA A 72 1.35 10.32 -17.71
N ARG A 73 2.13 10.93 -18.60
CA ARG A 73 2.74 12.26 -18.39
C ARG A 73 1.69 13.34 -18.18
N ARG A 74 0.68 13.38 -19.06
CA ARG A 74 -0.41 14.34 -18.99
C ARG A 74 -1.21 14.23 -17.69
N ALA A 75 -1.48 13.02 -17.21
CA ALA A 75 -2.19 12.80 -15.95
C ALA A 75 -1.40 13.35 -14.76
N ILE A 76 -0.07 13.18 -14.75
CA ILE A 76 0.79 13.75 -13.70
C ILE A 76 0.78 15.28 -13.77
N GLU A 77 0.91 15.87 -14.96
CA GLU A 77 0.84 17.33 -15.17
C GLU A 77 -0.47 17.92 -14.62
N ILE A 78 -1.62 17.32 -14.97
CA ILE A 78 -2.93 17.76 -14.46
C ILE A 78 -3.01 17.56 -12.94
N ALA A 79 -2.40 16.50 -12.39
CA ALA A 79 -2.41 16.29 -10.94
C ALA A 79 -1.67 17.40 -10.19
N HIS A 80 -0.56 17.91 -10.73
CA HIS A 80 0.20 19.03 -10.12
C HIS A 80 -0.60 20.32 -10.02
N ASP A 81 -1.56 20.54 -10.94
CA ASP A 81 -2.42 21.72 -10.90
C ASP A 81 -3.44 21.67 -9.75
N HIS A 82 -3.65 20.51 -9.13
CA HIS A 82 -4.78 20.28 -8.23
C HIS A 82 -4.44 19.63 -6.88
N PHE A 83 -3.33 18.89 -6.78
CA PHE A 83 -2.97 18.15 -5.57
C PHE A 83 -1.56 18.50 -5.10
N GLU A 84 -1.44 18.74 -3.79
CA GLU A 84 -0.13 18.95 -3.15
C GLU A 84 0.64 17.63 -3.00
N ARG A 85 -0.06 16.51 -2.84
CA ARG A 85 0.52 15.19 -2.61
C ARG A 85 0.19 14.25 -3.75
N ILE A 86 1.22 13.90 -4.52
CA ILE A 86 1.10 13.01 -5.66
C ILE A 86 2.01 11.81 -5.41
N ASN A 87 1.43 10.62 -5.51
CA ASN A 87 2.15 9.38 -5.60
C ASN A 87 2.15 8.87 -7.04
N ILE A 88 3.28 8.33 -7.47
CA ILE A 88 3.39 7.55 -8.70
C ILE A 88 3.65 6.10 -8.32
N ASP A 89 2.78 5.19 -8.76
CA ASP A 89 3.02 3.76 -8.68
C ASP A 89 3.79 3.31 -9.93
N LEU A 90 5.03 2.84 -9.73
CA LEU A 90 5.88 2.24 -10.76
C LEU A 90 6.06 0.75 -10.51
N MET A 91 6.33 0.02 -11.58
CA MET A 91 6.71 -1.38 -11.55
C MET A 91 8.08 -1.58 -12.19
N TYR A 92 8.85 -2.53 -11.67
CA TYR A 92 10.10 -3.00 -12.26
C TYR A 92 10.07 -4.52 -12.46
N ALA A 93 11.09 -5.04 -13.13
CA ALA A 93 11.16 -6.42 -13.62
C ALA A 93 9.97 -6.79 -14.52
N LEU A 94 9.56 -5.84 -15.38
CA LEU A 94 8.49 -6.04 -16.36
C LEU A 94 8.95 -6.99 -17.48
N PRO A 95 8.03 -7.60 -18.25
CA PRO A 95 8.40 -8.51 -19.32
C PRO A 95 9.39 -7.88 -20.31
N LYS A 96 10.57 -8.50 -20.45
CA LYS A 96 11.68 -8.01 -21.30
C LYS A 96 12.24 -6.63 -20.93
N GLN A 97 11.92 -6.09 -19.75
CA GLN A 97 12.46 -4.81 -19.31
C GLN A 97 13.96 -4.94 -19.04
N THR A 98 14.73 -4.01 -19.59
CA THR A 98 16.16 -3.91 -19.33
C THR A 98 16.45 -2.98 -18.15
N LEU A 99 17.63 -3.10 -17.53
CA LEU A 99 18.07 -2.18 -16.48
C LEU A 99 17.99 -0.70 -16.91
N CYS A 100 18.42 -0.40 -18.14
CA CYS A 100 18.38 0.96 -18.69
C CYS A 100 16.94 1.50 -18.79
N GLU A 101 15.97 0.66 -19.16
CA GLU A 101 14.56 1.05 -19.23
C GLU A 101 13.94 1.24 -17.84
N ALA A 102 14.26 0.38 -16.88
CA ALA A 102 13.83 0.57 -15.48
C ALA A 102 14.38 1.89 -14.89
N GLN A 103 15.66 2.19 -15.14
CA GLN A 103 16.27 3.46 -14.78
C GLN A 103 15.60 4.66 -15.48
N ALA A 104 15.25 4.50 -16.76
CA ALA A 104 14.55 5.55 -17.52
C ALA A 104 13.15 5.82 -16.96
N ASP A 105 12.40 4.78 -16.56
CA ASP A 105 11.08 4.91 -15.93
C ASP A 105 11.16 5.67 -14.60
N LEU A 106 12.10 5.27 -13.74
CA LEU A 106 12.31 5.95 -12.46
C LEU A 106 12.74 7.41 -12.65
N LYS A 107 13.68 7.67 -13.54
CA LYS A 107 14.13 9.02 -13.86
C LYS A 107 12.99 9.87 -14.42
N ALA A 108 12.11 9.30 -15.24
CA ALA A 108 10.94 9.97 -15.76
C ALA A 108 9.95 10.33 -14.65
N ALA A 109 9.69 9.45 -13.68
CA ALA A 109 8.85 9.78 -12.52
C ALA A 109 9.44 10.94 -11.69
N LEU A 110 10.74 10.85 -11.37
CA LEU A 110 11.42 11.85 -10.54
C LEU A 110 11.50 13.23 -11.20
N ALA A 111 11.51 13.29 -12.54
CA ALA A 111 11.49 14.56 -13.28
C ALA A 111 10.22 15.40 -13.05
N PHE A 112 9.13 14.80 -12.54
CA PHE A 112 7.91 15.51 -12.18
C PHE A 112 7.95 16.11 -10.76
N ASP A 113 9.03 15.94 -10.00
CA ASP A 113 9.17 16.47 -8.63
C ASP A 113 8.05 16.03 -7.65
N VAL A 114 7.56 14.80 -7.83
CA VAL A 114 6.61 14.20 -6.89
C VAL A 114 7.22 14.02 -5.49
N SER A 115 6.38 13.91 -4.46
CA SER A 115 6.82 13.77 -3.07
C SER A 115 6.75 12.34 -2.53
N HIS A 116 6.11 11.43 -3.29
CA HIS A 116 5.90 10.04 -2.93
C HIS A 116 5.98 9.14 -4.18
N LEU A 117 6.53 7.95 -4.04
CA LEU A 117 6.65 6.96 -5.09
C LEU A 117 6.47 5.56 -4.49
N SER A 118 5.64 4.73 -5.12
CA SER A 118 5.58 3.30 -4.83
C SER A 118 6.31 2.55 -5.94
N LEU A 119 7.19 1.63 -5.59
CA LEU A 119 7.94 0.81 -6.53
C LEU A 119 7.67 -0.67 -6.23
N TYR A 120 7.05 -1.35 -7.20
CA TYR A 120 6.64 -2.74 -7.08
C TYR A 120 7.45 -3.65 -8.00
N HIS A 121 7.90 -4.79 -7.47
CA HIS A 121 8.33 -5.90 -8.30
C HIS A 121 7.08 -6.50 -8.96
N LEU A 122 7.09 -6.70 -10.27
CA LEU A 122 6.04 -7.52 -10.91
C LEU A 122 6.08 -8.96 -10.40
N THR A 123 5.10 -9.32 -9.56
CA THR A 123 4.85 -10.70 -9.14
C THR A 123 3.69 -11.30 -9.94
N LEU A 124 3.80 -12.59 -10.30
CA LEU A 124 2.74 -13.31 -10.99
C LEU A 124 1.78 -13.93 -9.97
N GLU A 125 0.70 -13.23 -9.67
CA GLU A 125 -0.29 -13.70 -8.70
C GLU A 125 -1.14 -14.86 -9.23
N PRO A 126 -1.43 -15.90 -8.42
CA PRO A 126 -2.33 -16.98 -8.80
C PRO A 126 -3.69 -16.46 -9.28
N ASN A 127 -4.30 -17.16 -10.23
CA ASN A 127 -5.60 -16.79 -10.83
C ASN A 127 -5.61 -15.50 -11.66
N THR A 128 -4.44 -14.99 -12.05
CA THR A 128 -4.33 -13.89 -13.03
C THR A 128 -4.09 -14.41 -14.45
N TYR A 129 -4.30 -13.55 -15.45
CA TYR A 129 -3.97 -13.85 -16.84
C TYR A 129 -2.50 -14.25 -17.01
N PHE A 130 -1.58 -13.57 -16.32
CA PHE A 130 -0.15 -13.90 -16.36
C PHE A 130 0.20 -15.19 -15.63
N ALA A 131 -0.49 -15.57 -14.56
CA ALA A 131 -0.29 -16.91 -13.99
C ALA A 131 -0.69 -18.02 -14.97
N SER A 132 -1.70 -17.78 -15.80
CA SER A 132 -2.14 -18.73 -16.84
C SER A 132 -1.27 -18.67 -18.12
N HIS A 133 -0.68 -17.51 -18.41
CA HIS A 133 0.16 -17.26 -19.59
C HIS A 133 1.38 -16.44 -19.18
N PRO A 134 2.38 -17.06 -18.51
CA PRO A 134 3.51 -16.33 -17.95
C PRO A 134 4.36 -15.72 -19.06
N PRO A 135 4.53 -14.39 -19.07
CA PRO A 135 5.46 -13.75 -19.99
C PRO A 135 6.91 -14.03 -19.57
N PRO A 136 7.90 -13.88 -20.47
CA PRO A 136 9.30 -13.93 -20.08
C PRO A 136 9.61 -12.75 -19.16
N LEU A 137 9.95 -13.04 -17.90
CA LEU A 137 10.40 -12.06 -16.91
C LEU A 137 11.94 -12.02 -16.86
N PRO A 138 12.53 -10.89 -16.42
CA PRO A 138 13.95 -10.80 -16.15
C PRO A 138 14.40 -11.85 -15.14
N HIS A 139 15.67 -12.24 -15.22
CA HIS A 139 16.25 -13.14 -14.23
C HIS A 139 16.36 -12.45 -12.85
N GLU A 140 16.55 -13.24 -11.79
CA GLU A 140 16.67 -12.73 -10.42
C GLU A 140 17.80 -11.70 -10.29
N ASP A 141 19.00 -12.03 -10.80
CA ASP A 141 20.15 -11.11 -10.84
C ASP A 141 19.85 -9.78 -11.56
N GLU A 142 19.06 -9.81 -12.64
CA GLU A 142 18.67 -8.60 -13.38
C GLU A 142 17.66 -7.76 -12.60
N SER A 143 16.71 -8.43 -11.94
CA SER A 143 15.69 -7.80 -11.11
C SER A 143 16.31 -7.15 -9.87
N ASP A 144 17.30 -7.80 -9.27
CA ASP A 144 18.09 -7.27 -8.15
C ASP A 144 18.90 -6.04 -8.58
N ALA A 145 19.57 -6.09 -9.74
CA ALA A 145 20.29 -4.94 -10.27
C ALA A 145 19.36 -3.73 -10.54
N MET A 146 18.13 -3.97 -11.02
CA MET A 146 17.11 -2.92 -11.17
C MET A 146 16.72 -2.32 -9.82
N PHE A 147 16.49 -3.18 -8.82
CA PHE A 147 16.08 -2.74 -7.48
C PHE A 147 17.17 -1.94 -6.77
N GLU A 148 18.42 -2.42 -6.78
CA GLU A 148 19.56 -1.71 -6.20
C GLU A 148 19.77 -0.34 -6.85
N SER A 149 19.73 -0.29 -8.19
CA SER A 149 19.84 0.97 -8.92
C SER A 149 18.70 1.95 -8.58
N ALA A 150 17.50 1.45 -8.35
CA ALA A 150 16.37 2.26 -7.94
C ALA A 150 16.55 2.83 -6.52
N LEU A 151 17.03 2.02 -5.56
CA LEU A 151 17.32 2.46 -4.20
C LEU A 151 18.35 3.59 -4.17
N GLU A 152 19.45 3.43 -4.90
CA GLU A 152 20.50 4.46 -5.00
C GLU A 152 19.96 5.75 -5.61
N THR A 153 19.19 5.64 -6.69
CA THR A 153 18.61 6.80 -7.39
C THR A 153 17.60 7.54 -6.51
N LEU A 154 16.71 6.82 -5.82
CA LEU A 154 15.72 7.40 -4.91
C LEU A 154 16.40 8.11 -3.74
N ALA A 155 17.40 7.48 -3.11
CA ALA A 155 18.16 8.09 -2.03
C ALA A 155 18.87 9.38 -2.48
N ALA A 156 19.47 9.38 -3.67
CA ALA A 156 20.10 10.57 -4.25
C ALA A 156 19.12 11.74 -4.50
N HIS A 157 17.83 11.46 -4.66
CA HIS A 157 16.76 12.47 -4.81
C HIS A 157 16.03 12.77 -3.49
N GLY A 158 16.56 12.30 -2.35
CA GLY A 158 16.02 12.60 -1.02
C GLY A 158 14.79 11.78 -0.62
N PHE A 159 14.52 10.67 -1.31
CA PHE A 159 13.46 9.75 -0.93
C PHE A 159 13.97 8.73 0.09
N GLY A 160 13.24 8.60 1.20
CA GLY A 160 13.42 7.51 2.15
C GLY A 160 12.39 6.42 1.93
N ARG A 161 12.82 5.16 1.92
CA ARG A 161 11.94 4.00 2.03
C ARG A 161 11.38 3.96 3.44
N TYR A 162 10.05 3.98 3.60
CA TYR A 162 9.42 3.91 4.93
C TYR A 162 8.66 2.60 5.14
N GLU A 163 8.27 1.92 4.05
CA GLU A 163 7.75 0.55 4.07
C GLU A 163 8.24 -0.24 2.85
N VAL A 164 7.82 -1.51 2.72
CA VAL A 164 8.30 -2.44 1.68
C VAL A 164 8.29 -1.84 0.28
N SER A 165 7.20 -1.23 -0.18
CA SER A 165 7.07 -0.72 -1.56
C SER A 165 7.12 0.79 -1.70
N ALA A 166 7.00 1.56 -0.62
CA ALA A 166 6.77 2.99 -0.69
C ALA A 166 7.93 3.84 -0.15
N TYR A 167 8.17 4.90 -0.91
CA TYR A 167 9.25 5.85 -0.76
C TYR A 167 8.64 7.25 -0.72
N SER A 168 9.17 8.11 0.12
CA SER A 168 8.69 9.49 0.20
C SER A 168 9.79 10.45 0.61
N LYS A 169 9.63 11.72 0.24
CA LYS A 169 10.37 12.80 0.89
C LYS A 169 9.94 12.90 2.36
N LEU A 170 10.75 13.56 3.19
CA LEU A 170 10.48 13.71 4.62
C LEU A 170 9.06 14.26 4.89
N LYS A 171 8.31 13.62 5.79
CA LYS A 171 6.93 13.97 6.19
C LYS A 171 5.87 13.84 5.08
N GLN A 172 6.18 13.12 4.01
CA GLN A 172 5.26 12.87 2.89
C GLN A 172 4.77 11.42 2.85
N GLN A 173 4.99 10.64 3.92
CA GLN A 173 4.46 9.28 4.03
C GLN A 173 2.92 9.28 3.93
N CYS A 174 2.39 8.27 3.24
CA CYS A 174 0.94 8.02 3.17
C CYS A 174 0.40 7.66 4.58
N LYS A 175 -0.50 8.49 5.12
CA LYS A 175 -1.09 8.26 6.45
C LYS A 175 -1.94 6.99 6.46
N HIS A 176 -2.64 6.71 5.35
CA HIS A 176 -3.41 5.47 5.21
C HIS A 176 -2.53 4.22 5.35
N ASN A 177 -1.40 4.18 4.64
CA ASN A 177 -0.47 3.05 4.69
C ASN A 177 0.10 2.88 6.11
N LEU A 178 0.55 3.96 6.74
CA LEU A 178 1.07 3.92 8.11
C LEU A 178 0.03 3.36 9.09
N ASN A 179 -1.21 3.86 9.06
CA ASN A 179 -2.28 3.34 9.92
C ASN A 179 -2.49 1.83 9.72
N TYR A 180 -2.48 1.36 8.48
CA TYR A 180 -2.64 -0.06 8.18
C TYR A 180 -1.47 -0.90 8.73
N TRP A 181 -0.23 -0.45 8.54
CA TRP A 181 0.97 -1.18 8.98
C TRP A 181 1.20 -1.11 10.50
N GLU A 182 0.75 -0.05 11.17
CA GLU A 182 0.80 0.12 12.63
C GLU A 182 -0.35 -0.58 13.36
N PHE A 183 -1.05 -1.50 12.67
CA PHE A 183 -2.19 -2.25 13.19
C PHE A 183 -3.33 -1.34 13.69
N GLY A 184 -3.50 -0.18 13.04
CA GLY A 184 -4.58 0.77 13.29
C GLY A 184 -5.94 0.27 12.79
N ASP A 185 -6.98 1.02 13.12
CA ASP A 185 -8.35 0.67 12.73
C ASP A 185 -8.75 1.34 11.42
N TYR A 186 -9.60 0.65 10.66
CA TYR A 186 -10.14 1.16 9.42
C TYR A 186 -11.48 0.49 9.09
N ILE A 187 -12.40 1.29 8.56
CA ILE A 187 -13.74 0.85 8.20
C ILE A 187 -13.80 0.61 6.69
N GLY A 188 -14.11 -0.63 6.31
CA GLY A 188 -14.35 -1.00 4.92
C GLY A 188 -15.78 -0.69 4.47
N ILE A 189 -15.92 0.21 3.50
CA ILE A 189 -17.18 0.60 2.86
C ILE A 189 -17.10 0.29 1.36
N GLY A 190 -18.17 -0.25 0.79
CA GLY A 190 -18.25 -0.65 -0.62
C GLY A 190 -18.07 -2.14 -0.84
N ALA A 191 -18.31 -2.57 -2.08
CA ALA A 191 -18.19 -3.96 -2.49
C ALA A 191 -16.75 -4.44 -2.36
N GLY A 192 -16.54 -5.60 -1.74
CA GLY A 192 -15.23 -6.22 -1.51
C GLY A 192 -14.36 -5.54 -0.45
N ALA A 193 -14.86 -4.51 0.23
CA ALA A 193 -14.09 -3.80 1.23
C ALA A 193 -13.79 -4.67 2.46
N HIS A 194 -12.61 -4.49 3.02
CA HIS A 194 -12.19 -5.11 4.29
C HIS A 194 -12.17 -4.06 5.40
N GLY A 195 -12.35 -4.49 6.64
CA GLY A 195 -12.23 -3.64 7.82
C GLY A 195 -11.49 -4.34 8.96
N LYS A 196 -10.82 -3.55 9.80
CA LYS A 196 -10.31 -3.95 11.11
C LYS A 196 -10.77 -2.92 12.13
N ILE A 197 -11.46 -3.36 13.18
CA ILE A 197 -11.94 -2.47 14.24
C ILE A 197 -11.61 -3.07 15.60
N SER A 198 -10.94 -2.28 16.44
CA SER A 198 -10.67 -2.60 17.83
C SER A 198 -11.76 -2.03 18.74
N PHE A 199 -12.19 -2.85 19.69
CA PHE A 199 -13.07 -2.51 20.80
C PHE A 199 -12.33 -2.80 22.12
N PRO A 200 -12.82 -2.29 23.27
CA PRO A 200 -12.15 -2.51 24.56
C PRO A 200 -11.92 -4.00 24.91
N ASP A 201 -12.77 -4.90 24.41
CA ASP A 201 -12.79 -6.33 24.74
C ASP A 201 -12.44 -7.24 23.55
N ARG A 202 -12.31 -6.70 22.33
CA ARG A 202 -12.15 -7.53 21.12
C ARG A 202 -11.62 -6.76 19.91
N ILE A 203 -11.08 -7.48 18.94
CA ILE A 203 -10.72 -6.94 17.63
C ILE A 203 -11.42 -7.76 16.54
N THR A 204 -12.06 -7.09 15.59
CA THR A 204 -12.80 -7.76 14.51
C THR A 204 -12.22 -7.46 13.14
N ARG A 205 -12.19 -8.48 12.28
CA ARG A 205 -11.98 -8.36 10.83
C ARG A 205 -13.32 -8.51 10.13
N GLN A 206 -13.63 -7.60 9.23
CA GLN A 206 -14.86 -7.64 8.44
C GLN A 206 -14.56 -7.71 6.95
N ILE A 207 -15.38 -8.46 6.22
CA ILE A 207 -15.35 -8.52 4.76
C ILE A 207 -16.75 -8.19 4.25
N ARG A 208 -16.82 -7.28 3.28
CA ARG A 208 -18.05 -6.94 2.56
C ARG A 208 -18.24 -7.82 1.33
N GLU A 209 -19.50 -8.00 0.95
CA GLU A 209 -19.89 -8.66 -0.29
C GLU A 209 -19.07 -8.14 -1.47
N ARG A 210 -18.43 -9.04 -2.23
CA ARG A 210 -17.47 -8.69 -3.29
C ARG A 210 -18.15 -8.26 -4.57
N HIS A 211 -19.36 -8.75 -4.83
CA HIS A 211 -20.06 -8.50 -6.09
C HIS A 211 -20.94 -7.25 -5.98
N PRO A 212 -20.72 -6.20 -6.80
CA PRO A 212 -21.42 -4.92 -6.65
C PRO A 212 -22.95 -5.04 -6.64
N GLU A 213 -23.54 -5.85 -7.53
CA GLU A 213 -25.00 -6.04 -7.58
C GLU A 213 -25.55 -6.66 -6.29
N THR A 214 -24.93 -7.75 -5.83
CA THR A 214 -25.29 -8.41 -4.57
C THR A 214 -25.05 -7.51 -3.37
N TYR A 215 -23.98 -6.71 -3.38
CA TYR A 215 -23.71 -5.72 -2.35
C TYR A 215 -24.85 -4.71 -2.27
N MET A 216 -25.28 -4.16 -3.41
CA MET A 216 -26.37 -3.17 -3.46
C MET A 216 -27.71 -3.77 -3.01
N SER A 217 -28.04 -5.00 -3.42
CA SER A 217 -29.25 -5.70 -2.95
C SER A 217 -29.21 -5.92 -1.43
N LYS A 218 -28.12 -6.46 -0.90
CA LYS A 218 -27.95 -6.66 0.56
C LYS A 218 -28.04 -5.36 1.35
N MET A 219 -27.37 -4.30 0.89
CA MET A 219 -27.47 -2.99 1.53
C MET A 219 -28.91 -2.45 1.55
N THR A 220 -29.67 -2.65 0.47
CA THR A 220 -31.06 -2.15 0.36
C THR A 220 -32.02 -2.98 1.21
N GLU A 221 -31.87 -4.30 1.22
CA GLU A 221 -32.82 -5.23 1.87
C GLU A 221 -32.51 -5.43 3.36
N GLN A 222 -31.24 -5.41 3.75
CA GLN A 222 -30.77 -5.79 5.10
C GLN A 222 -30.09 -4.65 5.84
N GLY A 223 -29.77 -3.53 5.17
CA GLY A 223 -29.02 -2.42 5.75
C GLY A 223 -27.52 -2.68 5.93
N HIS A 224 -27.02 -3.86 5.56
CA HIS A 224 -25.60 -4.18 5.56
C HIS A 224 -25.23 -5.23 4.52
N ALA A 225 -23.96 -5.25 4.11
CA ALA A 225 -23.41 -6.26 3.21
C ALA A 225 -22.18 -6.97 3.80
N VAL A 226 -22.11 -7.15 5.13
CA VAL A 226 -21.09 -7.99 5.78
C VAL A 226 -21.31 -9.45 5.39
N ILE A 227 -20.29 -10.11 4.86
CA ILE A 227 -20.30 -11.55 4.57
C ILE A 227 -19.41 -12.36 5.53
N GLU A 228 -18.44 -11.70 6.15
CA GLU A 228 -17.61 -12.28 7.20
C GLU A 228 -17.38 -11.24 8.30
N ASN A 229 -17.51 -11.67 9.55
CA ASN A 229 -17.19 -10.89 10.74
C ASN A 229 -16.43 -11.81 11.71
N ARG A 230 -15.09 -11.83 11.57
CA ARG A 230 -14.21 -12.71 12.35
C ARG A 230 -13.70 -11.98 13.59
N LEU A 231 -13.90 -12.59 14.75
CA LEU A 231 -13.24 -12.19 15.99
C LEU A 231 -11.80 -12.70 15.96
N LEU A 232 -10.82 -11.81 16.10
CA LEU A 232 -9.42 -12.22 16.21
C LEU A 232 -9.17 -12.83 17.59
N THR A 233 -8.66 -14.05 17.61
CA THR A 233 -8.28 -14.76 18.83
C THR A 233 -6.92 -14.28 19.32
N GLN A 234 -6.57 -14.63 20.57
CA GLN A 234 -5.24 -14.35 21.10
C GLN A 234 -4.11 -15.03 20.31
N ASP A 235 -4.43 -16.08 19.56
CA ASP A 235 -3.47 -16.78 18.71
C ASP A 235 -3.30 -16.11 17.33
N ASP A 236 -4.32 -15.40 16.84
CA ASP A 236 -4.24 -14.62 15.60
C ASP A 236 -3.41 -13.34 15.77
N LEU A 237 -3.58 -12.66 16.92
CA LEU A 237 -3.07 -11.30 17.15
C LEU A 237 -1.55 -11.13 16.99
N PRO A 238 -0.69 -12.06 17.47
CA PRO A 238 0.75 -12.00 17.21
C PRO A 238 1.10 -11.85 15.73
N PHE A 239 0.57 -12.74 14.89
CA PHE A 239 0.84 -12.72 13.46
C PHE A 239 0.23 -11.49 12.80
N GLU A 240 -1.05 -11.21 13.08
CA GLU A 240 -1.79 -10.07 12.53
C GLU A 240 -1.09 -8.72 12.77
N PHE A 241 -0.52 -8.52 13.97
CA PHE A 241 0.24 -7.32 14.30
C PHE A 241 1.61 -7.30 13.60
N MET A 242 2.39 -8.39 13.72
CA MET A 242 3.76 -8.43 13.22
C MET A 242 3.83 -8.41 11.69
N LEU A 243 2.80 -8.92 11.01
CA LEU A 243 2.64 -8.84 9.55
C LEU A 243 2.66 -7.40 9.04
N GLY A 244 2.02 -6.48 9.75
CA GLY A 244 2.05 -5.06 9.42
C GLY A 244 3.32 -4.37 9.93
N ALA A 245 3.62 -4.53 11.22
CA ALA A 245 4.68 -3.79 11.89
C ALA A 245 6.06 -4.00 11.24
N LEU A 246 6.37 -5.24 10.83
CA LEU A 246 7.66 -5.59 10.23
C LEU A 246 7.83 -5.09 8.79
N ARG A 247 6.75 -4.62 8.13
CA ARG A 247 6.84 -3.99 6.80
C ARG A 247 7.43 -2.59 6.87
N LEU A 248 7.32 -1.91 8.00
CA LEU A 248 7.90 -0.58 8.19
C LEU A 248 9.42 -0.71 8.31
N ILE A 249 10.16 0.13 7.58
CA ILE A 249 11.63 0.12 7.62
C ILE A 249 12.14 0.45 9.01
N ASP A 250 11.47 1.40 9.66
CA ASP A 250 11.73 1.69 11.05
C ASP A 250 11.03 0.68 11.98
N GLY A 251 10.01 -0.06 11.57
CA GLY A 251 9.22 -0.87 12.48
C GLY A 251 8.39 0.00 13.44
N VAL A 252 8.06 -0.53 14.62
CA VAL A 252 7.20 0.15 15.61
C VAL A 252 7.81 0.11 17.01
N PRO A 253 7.45 1.03 17.94
CA PRO A 253 7.81 0.89 19.35
C PRO A 253 7.30 -0.43 19.93
N THR A 254 8.11 -1.13 20.72
CA THR A 254 7.72 -2.44 21.31
C THR A 254 6.45 -2.34 22.15
N ALA A 255 6.22 -1.21 22.83
CA ALA A 255 5.02 -0.96 23.62
C ALA A 255 3.71 -0.96 22.78
N MET A 256 3.81 -0.65 21.47
CA MET A 256 2.65 -0.60 20.58
C MET A 256 2.00 -1.98 20.42
N PHE A 257 2.77 -3.07 20.54
CA PHE A 257 2.21 -4.42 20.51
C PHE A 257 1.15 -4.60 21.59
N SER A 258 1.49 -4.29 22.85
CA SER A 258 0.55 -4.40 23.95
C SER A 258 -0.59 -3.38 23.87
N GLU A 259 -0.31 -2.15 23.42
CA GLU A 259 -1.35 -1.13 23.21
C GLU A 259 -2.41 -1.57 22.19
N ARG A 260 -1.98 -2.15 21.07
CA ARG A 260 -2.86 -2.46 19.94
C ARG A 260 -3.49 -3.85 20.00
N THR A 261 -2.89 -4.80 20.72
CA THR A 261 -3.39 -6.19 20.83
C THR A 261 -3.99 -6.52 22.19
N GLY A 262 -3.66 -5.77 23.24
CA GLY A 262 -3.98 -6.12 24.62
C GLY A 262 -3.17 -7.30 25.19
N LEU A 263 -2.24 -7.88 24.42
CA LEU A 263 -1.41 -9.00 24.85
C LEU A 263 -0.07 -8.52 25.45
N GLY A 264 0.45 -9.30 26.40
CA GLY A 264 1.81 -9.11 26.90
C GLY A 264 2.87 -9.62 25.92
N LEU A 265 4.08 -9.06 25.98
CA LEU A 265 5.20 -9.47 25.12
C LEU A 265 5.59 -10.95 25.26
N ASN A 266 5.19 -11.61 26.35
CA ASN A 266 5.34 -13.05 26.52
C ASN A 266 4.62 -13.86 25.43
N ALA A 267 3.58 -13.30 24.78
CA ALA A 267 2.90 -13.92 23.65
C ALA A 267 3.80 -14.07 22.41
N ILE A 268 4.83 -13.23 22.29
CA ILE A 268 5.75 -13.18 21.15
C ILE A 268 7.22 -13.39 21.52
N SER A 269 7.52 -13.75 22.77
CA SER A 269 8.91 -13.88 23.24
C SER A 269 9.68 -14.99 22.53
N LYS A 270 9.05 -16.14 22.27
CA LYS A 270 9.65 -17.26 21.54
C LYS A 270 10.01 -16.89 20.09
N PRO A 271 9.07 -16.38 19.26
CA PRO A 271 9.42 -15.99 17.90
C PRO A 271 10.40 -14.81 17.83
N ILE A 272 10.35 -13.85 18.78
CA ILE A 272 11.38 -12.80 18.88
C ILE A 272 12.76 -13.40 19.11
N ALA A 273 12.90 -14.31 20.08
CA ALA A 273 14.19 -14.94 20.39
C ALA A 273 14.74 -15.71 19.19
N GLU A 274 13.87 -16.41 18.46
CA GLU A 274 14.26 -17.13 17.24
C GLU A 274 14.66 -16.17 16.10
N ALA A 275 13.92 -15.08 15.91
CA ALA A 275 14.23 -14.05 14.91
C ALA A 275 15.58 -13.37 15.19
N LEU A 276 15.87 -13.03 16.45
CA LEU A 276 17.15 -12.49 16.88
C LEU A 276 18.29 -13.49 16.65
N ARG A 277 18.08 -14.76 17.02
CA ARG A 277 19.06 -15.84 16.79
C ARG A 277 19.40 -16.01 15.30
N LYS A 278 18.41 -15.83 14.42
CA LYS A 278 18.56 -15.85 12.96
C LYS A 278 19.10 -14.53 12.38
N GLY A 279 19.27 -13.49 13.20
CA GLY A 279 19.69 -12.16 12.76
C GLY A 279 18.64 -11.41 11.92
N LEU A 280 17.37 -11.83 11.98
CA LEU A 280 16.27 -11.24 11.19
C LEU A 280 15.62 -10.03 11.88
N LEU A 281 15.75 -9.90 13.20
CA LEU A 281 15.23 -8.75 13.95
C LEU A 281 16.38 -7.83 14.38
N ASP A 282 16.11 -6.53 14.46
CA ASP A 282 17.02 -5.55 15.06
C ASP A 282 17.22 -5.84 16.56
N GLU A 283 18.43 -5.62 17.09
CA GLU A 283 18.78 -5.96 18.47
C GLU A 283 18.23 -4.95 19.49
N ASP A 284 17.80 -3.77 19.06
CA ASP A 284 17.18 -2.76 19.93
C ASP A 284 15.85 -3.26 20.52
N PRO A 285 15.78 -3.56 21.83
CA PRO A 285 14.57 -4.11 22.44
C PRO A 285 13.43 -3.08 22.52
N THR A 286 13.70 -1.80 22.30
CA THR A 286 12.68 -0.74 22.34
C THR A 286 11.83 -0.69 21.06
N ARG A 287 12.24 -1.42 20.00
CA ARG A 287 11.54 -1.43 18.72
C ARG A 287 11.36 -2.84 18.17
N LEU A 288 10.17 -3.09 17.62
CA LEU A 288 9.90 -4.28 16.81
C LEU A 288 10.16 -3.91 15.35
N LYS A 289 11.36 -4.25 14.88
CA LYS A 289 11.88 -3.83 13.59
C LYS A 289 12.70 -4.96 12.95
N ALA A 290 12.50 -5.18 11.66
CA ALA A 290 13.33 -6.12 10.90
C ALA A 290 14.76 -5.56 10.77
N SER A 291 15.78 -6.44 10.89
CA SER A 291 17.14 -6.08 10.52
C SER A 291 17.25 -5.91 8.98
N PRO A 292 18.36 -5.39 8.44
CA PRO A 292 18.58 -5.38 7.00
C PRO A 292 18.46 -6.78 6.35
N LEU A 293 18.85 -7.84 7.08
CA LEU A 293 18.66 -9.22 6.64
C LEU A 293 17.19 -9.64 6.72
N GLY A 294 16.51 -9.31 7.82
CA GLY A 294 15.09 -9.58 7.99
C GLY A 294 14.21 -8.93 6.94
N MET A 295 14.55 -7.72 6.50
CA MET A 295 13.81 -7.02 5.44
C MET A 295 13.98 -7.70 4.07
N ARG A 296 15.12 -8.37 3.81
CA ARG A 296 15.31 -9.19 2.59
C ARG A 296 14.50 -10.49 2.66
N TYR A 297 14.43 -11.10 3.85
CA TYR A 297 13.70 -12.34 4.11
C TYR A 297 12.44 -12.09 4.94
N LEU A 298 11.65 -11.08 4.52
CA LEU A 298 10.54 -10.57 5.34
C LEU A 298 9.46 -11.62 5.58
N ASN A 299 9.16 -12.44 4.57
CA ASN A 299 8.18 -13.53 4.70
C ASN A 299 8.64 -14.55 5.74
N ASP A 300 9.91 -15.01 5.67
CA ASP A 300 10.48 -15.96 6.64
C ASP A 300 10.44 -15.41 8.08
N LEU A 301 10.70 -14.10 8.23
CA LEU A 301 10.61 -13.43 9.53
C LEU A 301 9.16 -13.38 10.04
N GLN A 302 8.20 -13.04 9.17
CA GLN A 302 6.78 -12.93 9.54
C GLN A 302 6.18 -14.30 9.88
N GLU A 303 6.56 -15.34 9.15
CA GLU A 303 6.12 -16.73 9.38
C GLU A 303 6.48 -17.25 10.77
N LEU A 304 7.54 -16.74 11.41
CA LEU A 304 7.87 -17.10 12.79
C LEU A 304 6.74 -16.78 13.77
N PHE A 305 5.90 -15.80 13.47
CA PHE A 305 4.79 -15.37 14.32
C PHE A 305 3.47 -16.09 13.98
N LEU A 306 3.43 -16.88 12.90
CA LEU A 306 2.30 -17.71 12.53
C LEU A 306 2.23 -18.93 13.46
N LYS A 307 1.02 -19.29 13.89
CA LYS A 307 0.75 -20.48 14.71
C LYS A 307 0.05 -21.56 13.90
#